data_AF-A0A1D6Q8D3-F1
#
_entry.id   AF-A0A1D6Q8D3-F1
#
_cell.length_a   1.000
_cell.length_b   1.000
_cell.length_c   1.000
_cell.angle_alpha   90.00
_cell.angle_beta   90.00
_cell.angle_gamma   90.00
#
_symmetry.space_group_name_H-M   'P 1'
#
loop_
_entity.id
_entity.type
_entity.pdbx_description
1 polymer ?
#
loop_
_entity_poly.entity_id
_entity_poly.type
_entity_poly.pdbx_seq_one_letter_code
_entity_poly.pdbx_strand_id
1 'polypeptide(L)'
;MKKMPIKMFRSIRHTKDFDVSLNYDKAYELPPGIPSHKFAEYSVSGLTDASEKYAHRNLSAPIKANLHFSLSRSGIIALDRAEAVIEITEWVEVPKKILTLESNITNQNSSFEVGLANSTTDSNENLSSGSDNNSSTPIDEGNVQEIIAENVLKKRTFRVPLKVVEKTTGAGTILSKELYSEAKNRLEALDKKDAERRKTAELKNNLESYIYSMKEKLEESTGILTVSTEQERESFAQKLSEVQDWLYMDGEDAQANEFKERLGQLKAIGDPILFRLSELKARPAACENARLYLDELQKIVNKWETNKPWLPKKRVDEVVSQAEKVKAWLEEKENLQKNTPVYSSPVFTSEQVYEKVLDLQDKVSSVNRIPKPKPKVEKKTAEEEPASKGKTTSSESAPNEGEYTETSQEPKAREGDHSASANSSDLDPESHDEL
;
A
#
# COMPACT_ATOMS: atom_id res chain seq x y z
N MET A 1 -0.01 -10.88 35.15
CA MET A 1 -1.29 -10.32 34.66
C MET A 1 -1.94 -11.29 33.68
N LYS A 2 -3.26 -11.24 33.45
CA LYS A 2 -3.91 -11.96 32.33
C LYS A 2 -3.45 -11.34 31.01
N LYS A 3 -3.22 -12.15 29.97
CA LYS A 3 -2.89 -11.64 28.62
C LYS A 3 -4.11 -10.92 28.04
N MET A 4 -3.90 -9.72 27.48
CA MET A 4 -4.92 -8.96 26.74
C MET A 4 -4.82 -9.26 25.22
N PRO A 5 -5.89 -9.14 24.43
CA PRO A 5 -7.24 -8.72 24.82
C PRO A 5 -8.01 -9.81 25.58
N ILE A 6 -8.97 -9.40 26.41
CA ILE A 6 -9.89 -10.31 27.11
C ILE A 6 -11.29 -10.08 26.55
N LYS A 7 -12.06 -11.16 26.34
CA LYS A 7 -13.50 -11.07 26.02
C LYS A 7 -14.31 -11.66 27.16
N MET A 8 -15.39 -10.99 27.53
CA MET A 8 -16.29 -11.42 28.61
C MET A 8 -17.71 -11.54 28.07
N PHE A 9 -18.39 -12.63 28.42
CA PHE A 9 -19.79 -12.86 28.10
C PHE A 9 -20.63 -12.87 29.37
N ARG A 10 -21.80 -12.22 29.32
CA ARG A 10 -22.81 -12.24 30.37
C ARG A 10 -24.19 -12.43 29.74
N SER A 11 -25.07 -13.14 30.42
CA SER A 11 -26.45 -13.36 30.01
C SER A 11 -27.35 -13.09 31.20
N ILE A 12 -28.29 -12.17 31.08
CA ILE A 12 -29.23 -11.77 32.14
C ILE A 12 -30.66 -12.02 31.67
N ARG A 13 -31.57 -12.39 32.59
CA ARG A 13 -33.00 -12.49 32.28
C ARG A 13 -33.63 -11.12 32.51
N HIS A 14 -34.03 -10.45 31.44
CA HIS A 14 -34.59 -9.11 31.49
C HIS A 14 -35.55 -8.89 30.31
N THR A 15 -36.55 -8.02 30.48
CA THR A 15 -37.59 -7.76 29.47
C THR A 15 -37.70 -6.29 29.06
N LYS A 16 -37.27 -5.35 29.91
CA LYS A 16 -37.27 -3.91 29.61
C LYS A 16 -35.89 -3.44 29.15
N ASP A 17 -35.83 -2.25 28.59
CA ASP A 17 -34.58 -1.52 28.34
C ASP A 17 -33.87 -1.20 29.67
N PHE A 18 -32.53 -1.10 29.65
CA PHE A 18 -31.73 -0.98 30.87
C PHE A 18 -30.39 -0.28 30.63
N ASP A 19 -29.86 0.36 31.68
CA ASP A 19 -28.51 0.91 31.71
C ASP A 19 -27.52 -0.07 32.37
N VAL A 20 -26.26 -0.03 31.94
CA VAL A 20 -25.14 -0.86 32.41
C VAL A 20 -24.01 0.07 32.84
N SER A 21 -23.68 0.10 34.13
CA SER A 21 -22.49 0.79 34.65
C SER A 21 -21.35 -0.20 34.91
N LEU A 22 -20.12 0.22 34.60
CA LEU A 22 -18.91 -0.51 34.95
C LEU A 22 -18.14 0.30 36.00
N ASN A 23 -17.85 -0.35 37.12
CA ASN A 23 -17.27 0.26 38.31
C ASN A 23 -15.99 -0.51 38.72
N TYR A 24 -15.04 0.19 39.33
CA TYR A 24 -13.93 -0.46 40.03
C TYR A 24 -14.41 -1.07 41.35
N ASP A 25 -14.24 -2.39 41.48
CA ASP A 25 -14.62 -3.20 42.66
C ASP A 25 -13.95 -2.68 43.95
N LYS A 26 -12.69 -2.29 43.86
CA LYS A 26 -11.88 -1.78 44.98
C LYS A 26 -11.60 -0.29 44.84
N ALA A 27 -12.52 0.52 45.36
CA ALA A 27 -12.41 1.98 45.41
C ALA A 27 -11.06 2.50 45.97
N TYR A 28 -10.43 1.78 46.90
CA TYR A 28 -9.21 2.17 47.59
C TYR A 28 -7.90 1.84 46.83
N GLU A 29 -7.95 1.07 45.74
CA GLU A 29 -6.77 0.81 44.88
C GLU A 29 -6.64 1.87 43.77
N LEU A 30 -7.50 2.89 43.78
CA LEU A 30 -7.50 4.01 42.82
C LEU A 30 -6.66 5.19 43.33
N PRO A 31 -5.90 5.88 42.45
CA PRO A 31 -5.22 7.12 42.79
C PRO A 31 -6.13 8.20 43.40
N PRO A 32 -5.60 9.04 44.31
CA PRO A 32 -6.35 10.17 44.87
C PRO A 32 -6.75 11.18 43.78
N GLY A 33 -7.91 11.81 43.96
CA GLY A 33 -8.46 12.79 43.00
C GLY A 33 -9.41 12.22 41.94
N ILE A 34 -9.62 10.90 41.90
CA ILE A 34 -10.62 10.29 41.00
C ILE A 34 -12.05 10.58 41.49
N PRO A 35 -12.91 11.24 40.69
CA PRO A 35 -14.21 11.75 41.15
C PRO A 35 -15.34 10.70 41.15
N SER A 36 -15.13 9.53 40.54
CA SER A 36 -16.09 8.42 40.57
C SER A 36 -15.40 7.07 40.38
N HIS A 37 -15.95 6.03 41.02
CA HIS A 37 -15.54 4.65 40.77
C HIS A 37 -16.17 4.08 39.49
N LYS A 38 -17.17 4.75 38.92
CA LYS A 38 -17.78 4.43 37.62
C LYS A 38 -16.88 4.95 36.50
N PHE A 39 -16.37 4.05 35.65
CA PHE A 39 -15.47 4.40 34.54
C PHE A 39 -16.12 4.24 33.16
N ALA A 40 -17.23 3.51 33.06
CA ALA A 40 -18.02 3.44 31.84
C ALA A 40 -19.52 3.27 32.14
N GLU A 41 -20.37 3.76 31.24
CA GLU A 41 -21.81 3.63 31.33
C GLU A 41 -22.44 3.47 29.94
N TYR A 42 -23.35 2.52 29.79
CA TYR A 42 -24.02 2.21 28.52
C TYR A 42 -25.52 2.11 28.70
N SER A 43 -26.28 2.54 27.71
CA SER A 43 -27.72 2.34 27.61
C SER A 43 -28.02 1.26 26.57
N VAL A 44 -28.76 0.23 26.97
CA VAL A 44 -29.14 -0.91 26.12
C VAL A 44 -30.63 -0.83 25.82
N SER A 45 -30.96 -0.55 24.57
CA SER A 45 -32.32 -0.19 24.14
C SER A 45 -32.89 -1.10 23.04
N GLY A 46 -34.22 -1.18 22.97
CA GLY A 46 -34.98 -2.06 22.08
C GLY A 46 -35.22 -3.48 22.62
N LEU A 47 -34.96 -3.73 23.91
CA LEU A 47 -35.28 -5.01 24.55
C LEU A 47 -36.78 -5.07 24.91
N THR A 48 -37.37 -3.93 25.26
CA THR A 48 -38.81 -3.77 25.53
C THR A 48 -39.61 -4.18 24.29
N ASP A 49 -39.34 -3.55 23.14
CA ASP A 49 -39.94 -3.83 21.83
C ASP A 49 -39.79 -5.31 21.43
N ALA A 50 -38.60 -5.88 21.65
CA ALA A 50 -38.34 -7.29 21.39
C ALA A 50 -39.13 -8.20 22.35
N SER A 51 -39.27 -7.83 23.63
CA SER A 51 -40.04 -8.62 24.60
C SER A 51 -41.52 -8.67 24.23
N GLU A 52 -42.12 -7.52 23.89
CA GLU A 52 -43.54 -7.43 23.53
C GLU A 52 -43.83 -8.16 22.21
N LYS A 53 -42.99 -7.96 21.19
CA LYS A 53 -43.09 -8.62 19.87
C LYS A 53 -43.05 -10.15 19.92
N TYR A 54 -42.39 -10.72 20.94
CA TYR A 54 -42.26 -12.18 21.10
C TYR A 54 -43.02 -12.75 22.31
N ALA A 55 -43.62 -11.93 23.18
CA ALA A 55 -44.41 -12.37 24.33
C ALA A 55 -45.64 -13.20 23.94
N HIS A 56 -46.24 -12.93 22.78
CA HIS A 56 -47.40 -13.66 22.25
C HIS A 56 -47.04 -14.99 21.55
N ARG A 57 -45.78 -15.45 21.61
CA ARG A 57 -45.35 -16.74 21.05
C ARG A 57 -45.11 -17.77 22.16
N ASN A 58 -45.07 -19.04 21.76
CA ASN A 58 -44.77 -20.19 22.63
C ASN A 58 -43.29 -20.19 23.07
N LEU A 59 -42.93 -19.30 24.00
CA LEU A 59 -41.57 -19.16 24.53
C LEU A 59 -41.15 -20.45 25.28
N SER A 60 -40.08 -21.08 24.83
CA SER A 60 -39.46 -22.24 25.48
C SER A 60 -38.65 -21.88 26.72
N ALA A 61 -38.30 -20.60 26.89
CA ALA A 61 -37.56 -20.06 28.03
C ALA A 61 -37.82 -18.55 28.16
N PRO A 62 -37.61 -17.94 29.35
CA PRO A 62 -37.60 -16.49 29.50
C PRO A 62 -36.55 -15.85 28.59
N ILE A 63 -36.89 -14.68 28.04
CA ILE A 63 -36.01 -13.89 27.18
C ILE A 63 -34.74 -13.47 27.96
N LYS A 64 -33.59 -13.54 27.28
CA LYS A 64 -32.27 -13.27 27.86
C LYS A 64 -31.60 -12.13 27.10
N ALA A 65 -31.08 -11.14 27.80
CA ALA A 65 -30.16 -10.16 27.22
C ALA A 65 -28.73 -10.68 27.36
N ASN A 66 -28.09 -10.95 26.22
CA ASN A 66 -26.69 -11.31 26.12
C ASN A 66 -25.85 -10.04 25.95
N LEU A 67 -24.81 -9.89 26.76
CA LEU A 67 -23.86 -8.79 26.73
C LEU A 67 -22.46 -9.33 26.46
N HIS A 68 -21.77 -8.73 25.49
CA HIS A 68 -20.40 -9.08 25.13
C HIS A 68 -19.49 -7.87 25.36
N PHE A 69 -18.62 -7.97 26.36
CA PHE A 69 -17.62 -6.95 26.66
C PHE A 69 -16.25 -7.37 26.11
N SER A 70 -15.45 -6.42 25.66
CA SER A 70 -14.02 -6.62 25.41
C SER A 70 -13.17 -5.71 26.30
N LEU A 71 -11.96 -6.19 26.59
CA LEU A 71 -10.84 -5.41 27.08
C LEU A 71 -9.82 -5.37 25.94
N SER A 72 -9.61 -4.19 25.37
CA SER A 72 -8.66 -3.94 24.29
C SER A 72 -7.21 -4.13 24.74
N ARG A 73 -6.27 -4.21 23.79
CA ARG A 73 -4.82 -4.19 24.12
C ARG A 73 -4.39 -2.87 24.80
N SER A 74 -5.13 -1.80 24.60
CA SER A 74 -4.91 -0.47 25.19
C SER A 74 -5.48 -0.32 26.61
N GLY A 75 -5.98 -1.39 27.23
CA GLY A 75 -6.58 -1.35 28.57
C GLY A 75 -8.01 -0.80 28.63
N ILE A 76 -8.53 -0.24 27.54
CA ILE A 76 -9.91 0.26 27.45
C ILE A 76 -10.89 -0.92 27.40
N ILE A 77 -11.93 -0.88 28.23
CA ILE A 77 -13.06 -1.82 28.22
C ILE A 77 -14.23 -1.22 27.41
N ALA A 78 -14.90 -2.03 26.60
CA ALA A 78 -16.07 -1.63 25.83
C ALA A 78 -17.18 -2.71 25.89
N LEU A 79 -18.45 -2.30 25.70
CA LEU A 79 -19.58 -3.19 25.45
C LEU A 79 -19.75 -3.36 23.93
N ASP A 80 -19.01 -4.31 23.33
CA ASP A 80 -18.96 -4.57 21.88
C ASP A 80 -20.35 -4.74 21.24
N ARG A 81 -21.24 -5.49 21.91
CA ARG A 81 -22.60 -5.76 21.44
C ARG A 81 -23.52 -6.27 22.54
N ALA A 82 -24.81 -6.05 22.33
CA ALA A 82 -25.91 -6.64 23.10
C ALA A 82 -26.90 -7.36 22.16
N GLU A 83 -27.40 -8.52 22.57
CA GLU A 83 -28.31 -9.38 21.78
C GLU A 83 -29.47 -9.87 22.68
N ALA A 84 -30.73 -9.66 22.31
CA ALA A 84 -31.86 -10.35 22.93
C ALA A 84 -31.99 -11.75 22.35
N VAL A 85 -31.89 -12.78 23.19
CA VAL A 85 -32.06 -14.19 22.83
C VAL A 85 -33.45 -14.65 23.24
N ILE A 86 -34.19 -15.13 22.24
CA ILE A 86 -35.59 -15.55 22.33
C ILE A 86 -35.67 -17.01 21.87
N GLU A 87 -36.05 -17.91 22.78
CA GLU A 87 -36.19 -19.35 22.52
C GLU A 87 -37.68 -19.66 22.39
N ILE A 88 -38.13 -20.20 21.25
CA ILE A 88 -39.54 -20.51 20.95
C ILE A 88 -39.66 -21.99 20.56
N THR A 89 -40.70 -22.66 21.02
CA THR A 89 -41.15 -23.96 20.50
C THR A 89 -42.22 -23.76 19.43
N GLU A 90 -41.93 -24.15 18.19
CA GLU A 90 -42.88 -24.17 17.08
C GLU A 90 -43.14 -25.65 16.69
N TRP A 91 -44.39 -26.02 16.40
CA TRP A 91 -44.66 -27.33 15.79
C TRP A 91 -44.15 -27.30 14.34
N VAL A 92 -43.45 -28.37 13.94
CA VAL A 92 -42.92 -28.53 12.59
C VAL A 92 -43.31 -29.92 12.11
N GLU A 93 -43.96 -29.98 10.95
CA GLU A 93 -44.30 -31.24 10.30
C GLU A 93 -43.04 -31.92 9.76
N VAL A 94 -42.85 -33.19 10.13
CA VAL A 94 -41.75 -34.04 9.67
C VAL A 94 -42.33 -35.27 8.98
N PRO A 95 -41.97 -35.55 7.71
CA PRO A 95 -42.52 -36.70 6.99
C PRO A 95 -41.93 -38.01 7.55
N LYS A 96 -42.79 -38.90 8.05
CA LYS A 96 -42.39 -40.17 8.65
C LYS A 96 -42.64 -41.31 7.65
N LYS A 97 -41.57 -41.99 7.20
CA LYS A 97 -41.73 -43.24 6.41
C LYS A 97 -42.02 -44.39 7.35
N ILE A 98 -43.18 -45.00 7.22
CA ILE A 98 -43.56 -46.22 7.94
C ILE A 98 -43.12 -47.43 7.11
N LEU A 99 -42.35 -48.35 7.72
CA LEU A 99 -42.18 -49.71 7.23
C LEU A 99 -43.12 -50.60 8.04
N THR A 100 -44.07 -51.25 7.37
CA THR A 100 -44.97 -52.20 7.99
C THR A 100 -44.26 -53.53 8.24
N LEU A 101 -44.32 -54.01 9.48
CA LEU A 101 -43.98 -55.36 9.89
C LEU A 101 -45.13 -55.87 10.76
N GLU A 102 -45.65 -57.04 10.44
CA GLU A 102 -46.91 -57.53 11.01
C GLU A 102 -46.75 -58.09 12.43
N SER A 103 -47.88 -58.19 13.11
CA SER A 103 -48.00 -58.44 14.54
C SER A 103 -47.80 -59.90 14.94
N ASN A 104 -47.34 -60.10 16.18
CA ASN A 104 -48.07 -61.01 17.07
C ASN A 104 -48.00 -60.56 18.54
N ILE A 105 -48.82 -61.20 19.37
CA ILE A 105 -49.36 -60.67 20.64
C ILE A 105 -48.71 -61.36 21.85
N THR A 106 -48.60 -60.68 23.01
CA THR A 106 -49.10 -61.15 24.35
C THR A 106 -48.60 -60.30 25.56
N ASN A 107 -49.57 -59.81 26.34
CA ASN A 107 -49.60 -59.43 27.77
C ASN A 107 -48.61 -58.41 28.41
N GLN A 108 -49.16 -57.21 28.66
CA GLN A 108 -49.45 -56.60 29.99
C GLN A 108 -48.36 -56.23 31.03
N ASN A 109 -48.61 -55.03 31.58
CA ASN A 109 -48.45 -54.57 32.98
C ASN A 109 -47.17 -53.83 33.46
N SER A 110 -47.39 -52.53 33.73
CA SER A 110 -47.16 -51.88 35.03
C SER A 110 -45.79 -51.32 35.42
N SER A 111 -45.53 -50.11 34.93
CA SER A 111 -45.27 -48.90 35.77
C SER A 111 -43.91 -48.68 36.47
N PHE A 112 -43.65 -47.38 36.70
CA PHE A 112 -42.66 -46.75 37.61
C PHE A 112 -41.15 -46.74 37.25
N GLU A 113 -40.76 -45.59 36.68
CA GLU A 113 -39.72 -44.65 37.18
C GLU A 113 -38.18 -44.88 37.11
N VAL A 114 -37.53 -43.81 36.61
CA VAL A 114 -36.24 -43.20 37.05
C VAL A 114 -34.89 -43.87 36.67
N GLY A 115 -33.93 -43.03 36.28
CA GLY A 115 -32.53 -43.36 35.98
C GLY A 115 -32.19 -43.24 34.48
N LEU A 116 -31.75 -42.11 33.91
CA LEU A 116 -30.64 -41.19 34.23
C LEU A 116 -29.23 -41.81 34.07
N ALA A 117 -28.65 -41.72 32.88
CA ALA A 117 -27.19 -41.64 32.67
C ALA A 117 -26.86 -40.98 31.31
N ASN A 118 -25.76 -40.21 31.27
CA ASN A 118 -25.24 -39.51 30.10
C ASN A 118 -24.44 -40.43 29.14
N SER A 119 -24.09 -39.84 27.98
CA SER A 119 -22.84 -40.04 27.20
C SER A 119 -23.03 -40.73 25.84
N THR A 120 -22.40 -40.29 24.74
CA THR A 120 -21.56 -39.08 24.47
C THR A 120 -21.40 -38.93 22.95
N THR A 121 -21.12 -37.70 22.47
CA THR A 121 -20.36 -37.38 21.22
C THR A 121 -20.89 -37.90 19.86
N ASP A 122 -20.63 -37.27 18.71
CA ASP A 122 -19.95 -35.99 18.45
C ASP A 122 -20.51 -35.24 17.23
N SER A 123 -20.09 -33.98 17.18
CA SER A 123 -20.00 -33.02 16.08
C SER A 123 -19.78 -33.59 14.66
N ASN A 124 -20.58 -33.14 13.68
CA ASN A 124 -20.15 -32.19 12.63
C ASN A 124 -21.35 -31.72 11.75
N GLU A 125 -21.41 -30.47 11.28
CA GLU A 125 -21.02 -29.98 9.92
C GLU A 125 -21.67 -30.73 8.72
N ASN A 126 -22.06 -30.09 7.61
CA ASN A 126 -22.36 -28.69 7.23
C ASN A 126 -23.03 -28.72 5.82
N LEU A 127 -23.47 -27.57 5.29
CA LEU A 127 -23.93 -27.34 3.89
C LEU A 127 -25.29 -28.01 3.55
N SER A 128 -26.29 -27.39 2.92
CA SER A 128 -26.40 -26.35 1.88
C SER A 128 -26.48 -26.89 0.44
N SER A 129 -27.67 -26.83 -0.14
CA SER A 129 -27.92 -26.61 -1.57
C SER A 129 -29.40 -26.26 -1.80
N GLY A 130 -29.74 -25.78 -3.00
CA GLY A 130 -31.10 -25.49 -3.44
C GLY A 130 -31.19 -25.38 -4.97
N SER A 131 -32.42 -25.25 -5.46
CA SER A 131 -32.83 -25.18 -6.88
C SER A 131 -32.61 -26.43 -7.76
N ASP A 132 -33.73 -26.94 -8.28
CA ASP A 132 -34.09 -27.03 -9.72
C ASP A 132 -33.09 -27.72 -10.70
N ASN A 133 -33.52 -28.51 -11.71
CA ASN A 133 -34.78 -28.39 -12.45
C ASN A 133 -35.18 -29.68 -13.23
N ASN A 134 -36.48 -29.98 -13.25
CA ASN A 134 -37.32 -30.61 -14.29
C ASN A 134 -36.75 -31.60 -15.36
N SER A 135 -37.32 -32.82 -15.47
CA SER A 135 -37.71 -33.40 -16.78
C SER A 135 -38.75 -34.54 -16.69
N SER A 136 -39.76 -34.48 -17.58
CA SER A 136 -40.61 -35.54 -18.19
C SER A 136 -41.17 -36.74 -17.38
N THR A 137 -42.49 -36.96 -17.53
CA THR A 137 -43.22 -38.19 -17.14
C THR A 137 -42.98 -39.36 -18.13
N PRO A 138 -43.31 -40.61 -17.74
CA PRO A 138 -44.66 -41.13 -18.02
C PRO A 138 -45.40 -41.64 -16.77
N ILE A 139 -46.63 -42.12 -16.97
CA ILE A 139 -47.56 -42.61 -15.92
C ILE A 139 -47.34 -44.10 -15.67
N ASP A 140 -47.36 -44.50 -14.40
CA ASP A 140 -47.83 -45.82 -13.97
C ASP A 140 -48.62 -45.65 -12.66
N GLU A 141 -49.66 -46.46 -12.44
CA GLU A 141 -50.59 -46.31 -11.32
C GLU A 141 -50.31 -47.31 -10.19
N GLY A 142 -50.61 -46.93 -8.94
CA GLY A 142 -50.86 -47.92 -7.89
C GLY A 142 -49.78 -48.12 -6.82
N ASN A 143 -49.34 -47.04 -6.15
CA ASN A 143 -49.11 -47.17 -4.70
C ASN A 143 -49.31 -45.84 -3.95
N VAL A 144 -50.40 -45.72 -3.18
CA VAL A 144 -50.64 -44.56 -2.30
C VAL A 144 -49.84 -44.74 -1.02
N GLN A 145 -48.61 -44.27 -1.03
CA GLN A 145 -47.81 -44.16 0.19
C GLN A 145 -48.26 -42.93 0.97
N GLU A 146 -49.13 -43.11 1.97
CA GLU A 146 -49.50 -42.05 2.90
C GLU A 146 -48.26 -41.53 3.64
N ILE A 147 -47.79 -40.35 3.25
CA ILE A 147 -46.81 -39.59 4.03
C ILE A 147 -47.56 -38.97 5.21
N ILE A 148 -47.73 -39.75 6.27
CA ILE A 148 -48.26 -39.23 7.54
C ILE A 148 -47.23 -38.22 8.09
N ALA A 149 -47.60 -36.94 8.02
CA ALA A 149 -46.83 -35.85 8.59
C ALA A 149 -46.96 -35.89 10.12
N GLU A 150 -45.86 -36.20 10.81
CA GLU A 150 -45.82 -36.13 12.27
C GLU A 150 -45.49 -34.69 12.68
N ASN A 151 -46.38 -34.06 13.45
CA ASN A 151 -46.12 -32.75 14.03
C ASN A 151 -45.14 -32.91 15.21
N VAL A 152 -43.91 -32.41 15.06
CA VAL A 152 -42.85 -32.51 16.06
C VAL A 152 -42.52 -31.12 16.63
N LEU A 153 -42.47 -31.00 17.96
CA LEU A 153 -42.21 -29.73 18.63
C LEU A 153 -40.72 -29.35 18.56
N LYS A 154 -40.37 -28.37 17.72
CA LYS A 154 -38.98 -27.96 17.48
C LYS A 154 -38.65 -26.64 18.17
N LYS A 155 -37.54 -26.61 18.92
CA LYS A 155 -37.00 -25.37 19.51
C LYS A 155 -36.25 -24.57 18.46
N ARG A 156 -36.49 -23.26 18.42
CA ARG A 156 -35.82 -22.28 17.55
C ARG A 156 -35.34 -21.12 18.41
N THR A 157 -34.11 -20.66 18.15
CA THR A 157 -33.48 -19.56 18.88
C THR A 157 -33.30 -18.37 17.96
N PHE A 158 -34.03 -17.30 18.23
CA PHE A 158 -33.89 -16.02 17.54
C PHE A 158 -32.97 -15.11 18.34
N ARG A 159 -32.18 -14.30 17.62
CA ARG A 159 -31.33 -13.26 18.21
C ARG A 159 -31.67 -11.93 17.59
N VAL A 160 -31.98 -10.94 18.42
CA VAL A 160 -32.27 -9.57 17.99
C VAL A 160 -31.15 -8.66 18.51
N PRO A 161 -30.40 -7.94 17.64
CA PRO A 161 -29.39 -7.01 18.12
C PRO A 161 -30.05 -5.85 18.86
N LEU A 162 -29.49 -5.48 20.01
CA LEU A 162 -29.97 -4.36 20.84
C LEU A 162 -29.11 -3.12 20.59
N LYS A 163 -29.72 -1.94 20.65
CA LYS A 163 -29.03 -0.68 20.43
C LYS A 163 -28.30 -0.25 21.69
N VAL A 164 -26.97 -0.35 21.66
CA VAL A 164 -26.06 0.14 22.71
C VAL A 164 -25.71 1.61 22.42
N VAL A 165 -25.80 2.48 23.43
CA VAL A 165 -25.36 3.88 23.39
C VAL A 165 -24.46 4.13 24.60
N GLU A 166 -23.25 4.61 24.38
CA GLU A 166 -22.36 4.98 25.49
C GLU A 166 -22.78 6.33 26.11
N LYS A 167 -22.85 6.35 27.45
CA LYS A 167 -23.16 7.50 28.32
C LYS A 167 -21.98 7.89 29.22
N THR A 168 -20.85 7.19 29.10
CA THR A 168 -19.61 7.44 29.86
C THR A 168 -19.27 8.93 29.91
N THR A 169 -19.06 9.44 31.12
CA THR A 169 -18.85 10.87 31.40
C THR A 169 -17.63 11.04 32.32
N GLY A 170 -16.73 11.96 31.97
CA GLY A 170 -15.47 12.19 32.69
C GLY A 170 -14.24 11.61 31.97
N ALA A 171 -13.21 11.23 32.73
CA ALA A 171 -11.99 10.66 32.17
C ALA A 171 -12.29 9.31 31.46
N GLY A 172 -11.98 9.24 30.16
CA GLY A 172 -12.32 8.10 29.30
C GLY A 172 -13.53 8.33 28.37
N THR A 173 -14.22 9.47 28.46
CA THR A 173 -15.30 9.84 27.51
C THR A 173 -14.76 9.87 26.08
N ILE A 174 -15.38 9.11 25.18
CA ILE A 174 -15.10 9.20 23.74
C ILE A 174 -15.63 10.54 23.22
N LEU A 175 -14.76 11.31 22.56
CA LEU A 175 -15.14 12.62 21.99
C LEU A 175 -16.28 12.45 20.97
N SER A 176 -17.32 13.29 21.06
CA SER A 176 -18.45 13.21 20.12
C SER A 176 -17.99 13.42 18.68
N LYS A 177 -18.70 12.82 17.71
CA LYS A 177 -18.33 12.92 16.29
C LYS A 177 -18.24 14.39 15.80
N GLU A 178 -19.09 15.24 16.35
CA GLU A 178 -19.11 16.69 16.10
C GLU A 178 -17.86 17.37 16.66
N LEU A 179 -17.59 17.24 17.96
CA LEU A 179 -16.41 17.82 18.61
C LEU A 179 -15.09 17.28 18.04
N TYR A 180 -15.04 16.00 17.65
CA TYR A 180 -13.91 15.42 16.95
C TYR A 180 -13.70 16.06 15.58
N SER A 181 -14.77 16.30 14.82
CA SER A 181 -14.67 16.99 13.53
C SER A 181 -14.25 18.46 13.68
N GLU A 182 -14.73 19.17 14.70
CA GLU A 182 -14.32 20.54 15.01
C GLU A 182 -12.83 20.60 15.40
N ALA A 183 -12.41 19.75 16.35
CA ALA A 183 -11.01 19.66 16.79
C ALA A 183 -10.08 19.29 15.62
N LYS A 184 -10.50 18.37 14.75
CA LYS A 184 -9.76 18.02 13.54
C LYS A 184 -9.64 19.23 12.58
N ASN A 185 -10.75 19.87 12.23
CA ASN A 185 -10.74 21.02 11.31
C ASN A 185 -9.88 22.17 11.85
N ARG A 186 -9.90 22.38 13.18
CA ARG A 186 -9.06 23.36 13.87
C ARG A 186 -7.57 23.01 13.79
N LEU A 187 -7.21 21.73 13.91
CA LEU A 187 -5.83 21.26 13.76
C LEU A 187 -5.35 21.42 12.30
N GLU A 188 -6.13 20.98 11.31
CA GLU A 188 -5.79 21.15 9.88
C GLU A 188 -5.60 22.64 9.50
N ALA A 189 -6.37 23.55 10.12
CA ALA A 189 -6.22 24.99 9.92
C ALA A 189 -4.97 25.61 10.60
N LEU A 190 -4.40 24.95 11.62
CA LEU A 190 -3.13 25.33 12.25
C LEU A 190 -1.95 24.74 11.47
N ASP A 191 -2.01 23.43 11.16
CA ASP A 191 -1.01 22.72 10.34
C ASP A 191 -0.76 23.43 9.00
N LYS A 192 -1.84 23.93 8.36
CA LYS A 192 -1.75 24.75 7.14
C LYS A 192 -0.95 26.04 7.37
N LYS A 193 -1.24 26.80 8.43
CA LYS A 193 -0.53 28.05 8.74
C LYS A 193 0.95 27.82 9.05
N ASP A 194 1.26 26.75 9.76
CA ASP A 194 2.64 26.39 10.07
C ASP A 194 3.39 25.85 8.83
N ALA A 195 2.69 25.19 7.90
CA ALA A 195 3.23 24.82 6.60
C ALA A 195 3.48 26.06 5.70
N GLU A 196 2.57 27.03 5.72
CA GLU A 196 2.75 28.32 5.05
C GLU A 196 3.94 29.09 5.63
N ARG A 197 4.07 29.21 6.97
CA ARG A 197 5.24 29.84 7.61
C ARG A 197 6.54 29.12 7.26
N ARG A 198 6.58 27.79 7.35
CA ARG A 198 7.77 26.99 6.99
C ARG A 198 8.18 27.21 5.53
N LYS A 199 7.21 27.23 4.60
CA LYS A 199 7.46 27.49 3.18
C LYS A 199 7.97 28.90 2.91
N THR A 200 7.47 29.91 3.63
CA THR A 200 8.00 31.29 3.52
C THR A 200 9.46 31.35 3.96
N ALA A 201 9.79 30.76 5.13
CA ALA A 201 11.17 30.69 5.63
C ALA A 201 12.11 29.90 4.71
N GLU A 202 11.64 28.79 4.14
CA GLU A 202 12.36 28.00 3.14
C GLU A 202 12.68 28.82 1.88
N LEU A 203 11.71 29.60 1.37
CA LEU A 203 11.90 30.46 0.20
C LEU A 203 12.80 31.67 0.49
N LYS A 204 12.74 32.24 1.70
CA LYS A 204 13.68 33.28 2.18
C LYS A 204 15.12 32.75 2.20
N ASN A 205 15.36 31.60 2.84
CA ASN A 205 16.66 30.95 2.89
C ASN A 205 17.18 30.55 1.49
N ASN A 206 16.32 30.02 0.62
CA ASN A 206 16.69 29.70 -0.76
C ASN A 206 17.08 30.94 -1.58
N LEU A 207 16.44 32.09 -1.34
CA LEU A 207 16.81 33.37 -1.95
C LEU A 207 18.18 33.85 -1.43
N GLU A 208 18.34 33.91 -0.12
CA GLU A 208 19.58 34.34 0.54
C GLU A 208 20.78 33.47 0.16
N SER A 209 20.62 32.15 0.18
CA SER A 209 21.63 31.18 -0.26
C SER A 209 22.00 31.34 -1.74
N TYR A 210 21.04 31.67 -2.61
CA TYR A 210 21.32 31.95 -4.03
C TYR A 210 22.09 33.27 -4.19
N ILE A 211 21.73 34.32 -3.44
CA ILE A 211 22.43 35.60 -3.47
C ILE A 211 23.90 35.43 -3.07
N TYR A 212 24.17 34.81 -1.92
CA TYR A 212 25.54 34.60 -1.45
C TYR A 212 26.37 33.75 -2.43
N SER A 213 25.83 32.59 -2.85
CA SER A 213 26.55 31.70 -3.76
C SER A 213 26.75 32.26 -5.16
N MET A 214 25.91 33.20 -5.63
CA MET A 214 26.15 33.90 -6.90
C MET A 214 27.10 35.09 -6.77
N LYS A 215 27.13 35.81 -5.64
CA LYS A 215 28.14 36.84 -5.36
C LYS A 215 29.54 36.22 -5.27
N GLU A 216 29.71 35.18 -4.46
CA GLU A 216 30.93 34.35 -4.37
C GLU A 216 31.43 33.93 -5.76
N LYS A 217 30.54 33.40 -6.61
CA LYS A 217 30.92 32.91 -7.94
C LYS A 217 31.22 34.03 -8.94
N LEU A 218 30.62 35.22 -8.81
CA LEU A 218 30.98 36.38 -9.63
C LEU A 218 32.38 36.91 -9.31
N GLU A 219 32.80 36.81 -8.05
CA GLU A 219 34.09 37.32 -7.55
C GLU A 219 35.23 36.31 -7.74
N GLU A 220 35.04 35.04 -7.35
CA GLU A 220 36.09 34.01 -7.40
C GLU A 220 36.16 33.26 -8.74
N SER A 221 35.03 33.09 -9.45
CA SER A 221 34.99 32.20 -10.61
C SER A 221 35.55 32.85 -11.89
N THR A 222 36.85 32.64 -12.10
CA THR A 222 37.52 32.81 -13.41
C THR A 222 36.77 32.12 -14.56
N GLY A 223 35.99 31.06 -14.28
CA GLY A 223 35.07 30.44 -15.22
C GLY A 223 33.96 31.40 -15.69
N ILE A 224 33.26 32.06 -14.76
CA ILE A 224 32.17 33.00 -15.09
C ILE A 224 32.69 34.16 -15.95
N LEU A 225 33.89 34.68 -15.66
CA LEU A 225 34.57 35.71 -16.46
C LEU A 225 34.74 35.34 -17.95
N THR A 226 34.83 34.04 -18.27
CA THR A 226 34.95 33.57 -19.68
C THR A 226 33.62 33.33 -20.40
N VAL A 227 32.53 33.08 -19.67
CA VAL A 227 31.19 32.77 -20.23
C VAL A 227 30.19 33.93 -20.15
N SER A 228 30.61 35.10 -19.67
CA SER A 228 29.76 36.29 -19.52
C SER A 228 30.44 37.53 -20.06
N THR A 229 29.64 38.46 -20.57
CA THR A 229 30.08 39.83 -20.81
C THR A 229 30.21 40.60 -19.50
N GLU A 230 30.98 41.69 -19.52
CA GLU A 230 31.15 42.57 -18.35
C GLU A 230 29.82 43.22 -17.95
N GLN A 231 29.07 43.71 -18.92
CA GLN A 231 27.75 44.31 -18.72
C GLN A 231 26.71 43.33 -18.13
N GLU A 232 26.74 42.04 -18.50
CA GLU A 232 25.93 41.00 -17.83
C GLU A 232 26.30 40.87 -16.36
N ARG A 233 27.60 40.82 -16.03
CA ARG A 233 28.07 40.67 -14.63
C ARG A 233 27.73 41.89 -13.79
N GLU A 234 27.97 43.10 -14.29
CA GLU A 234 27.66 44.35 -13.58
C GLU A 234 26.15 44.47 -13.31
N SER A 235 25.32 44.24 -14.32
CA SER A 235 23.86 44.29 -14.19
C SER A 235 23.35 43.23 -13.20
N PHE A 236 23.92 42.02 -13.23
CA PHE A 236 23.53 40.96 -12.30
C PHE A 236 24.04 41.21 -10.87
N ALA A 237 25.25 41.71 -10.68
CA ALA A 237 25.80 42.10 -9.37
C ALA A 237 24.99 43.25 -8.73
N GLN A 238 24.56 44.22 -9.54
CA GLN A 238 23.63 45.27 -9.11
C GLN A 238 22.28 44.66 -8.68
N LYS A 239 21.70 43.75 -9.47
CA LYS A 239 20.42 43.11 -9.15
C LYS A 239 20.50 42.20 -7.91
N LEU A 240 21.60 41.48 -7.72
CA LEU A 240 21.88 40.68 -6.52
C LEU A 240 21.94 41.55 -5.27
N SER A 241 22.51 42.75 -5.36
CA SER A 241 22.57 43.69 -4.25
C SER A 241 21.21 44.35 -3.99
N GLU A 242 20.50 44.82 -5.01
CA GLU A 242 19.12 45.35 -4.87
C GLU A 242 18.17 44.36 -4.16
N VAL A 243 18.26 43.07 -4.51
CA VAL A 243 17.42 42.04 -3.89
C VAL A 243 17.91 41.67 -2.48
N GLN A 244 19.19 41.82 -2.17
CA GLN A 244 19.74 41.66 -0.81
C GLN A 244 19.37 42.84 0.10
N ASP A 245 19.45 44.06 -0.39
CA ASP A 245 19.06 45.27 0.35
C ASP A 245 17.55 45.23 0.65
N TRP A 246 16.74 44.81 -0.33
CA TRP A 246 15.31 44.54 -0.10
C TRP A 246 15.08 43.45 0.96
N LEU A 247 15.85 42.36 0.94
CA LEU A 247 15.71 41.23 1.87
C LEU A 247 15.89 41.67 3.35
N TYR A 248 16.76 42.65 3.61
CA TYR A 248 16.99 43.18 4.97
C TYR A 248 16.12 44.40 5.34
N MET A 249 15.50 45.08 4.37
CA MET A 249 14.64 46.25 4.59
C MET A 249 13.15 45.88 4.59
N ASP A 250 12.55 45.70 3.41
CA ASP A 250 11.11 45.40 3.28
C ASP A 250 10.81 43.88 3.32
N GLY A 251 11.84 43.05 3.18
CA GLY A 251 11.75 41.62 2.95
C GLY A 251 11.53 40.74 4.19
N GLU A 252 11.40 41.31 5.39
CA GLU A 252 11.22 40.50 6.61
C GLU A 252 9.82 39.87 6.70
N ASP A 253 8.77 40.68 6.49
CA ASP A 253 7.35 40.28 6.53
C ASP A 253 6.76 39.90 5.14
N ALA A 254 7.61 39.84 4.10
CA ALA A 254 7.19 39.63 2.72
C ALA A 254 6.51 38.26 2.48
N GLN A 255 5.64 38.19 1.47
CA GLN A 255 4.90 36.96 1.19
C GLN A 255 5.77 35.91 0.46
N ALA A 256 5.46 34.63 0.68
CA ALA A 256 6.13 33.49 0.03
C ALA A 256 6.26 33.62 -1.51
N ASN A 257 5.31 34.28 -2.17
CA ASN A 257 5.34 34.51 -3.60
C ASN A 257 6.40 35.55 -4.02
N GLU A 258 6.68 36.56 -3.20
CA GLU A 258 7.65 37.63 -3.50
C GLU A 258 9.09 37.11 -3.46
N PHE A 259 9.44 36.33 -2.43
CA PHE A 259 10.71 35.61 -2.37
C PHE A 259 10.90 34.70 -3.59
N LYS A 260 9.85 33.96 -3.98
CA LYS A 260 9.87 33.08 -5.15
C LYS A 260 10.04 33.89 -6.45
N GLU A 261 9.36 35.02 -6.59
CA GLU A 261 9.45 35.84 -7.79
C GLU A 261 10.84 36.48 -7.92
N ARG A 262 11.36 37.09 -6.85
CA ARG A 262 12.71 37.67 -6.83
C ARG A 262 13.80 36.63 -7.06
N LEU A 263 13.67 35.42 -6.50
CA LEU A 263 14.56 34.30 -6.82
C LEU A 263 14.45 33.91 -8.30
N GLY A 264 13.25 33.92 -8.88
CA GLY A 264 13.02 33.70 -10.31
C GLY A 264 13.66 34.77 -11.20
N GLN A 265 13.56 36.05 -10.82
CA GLN A 265 14.20 37.18 -11.51
C GLN A 265 15.73 37.05 -11.50
N LEU A 266 16.33 36.68 -10.36
CA LEU A 266 17.77 36.42 -10.27
C LEU A 266 18.19 35.20 -11.10
N LYS A 267 17.44 34.09 -11.01
CA LYS A 267 17.70 32.85 -11.76
C LYS A 267 17.61 33.02 -13.28
N ALA A 268 16.69 33.86 -13.76
CA ALA A 268 16.58 34.18 -15.18
C ALA A 268 17.86 34.81 -15.78
N ILE A 269 18.75 35.38 -14.93
CA ILE A 269 20.04 35.95 -15.33
C ILE A 269 21.19 35.00 -14.98
N GLY A 270 21.23 34.49 -13.74
CA GLY A 270 22.31 33.66 -13.22
C GLY A 270 22.36 32.24 -13.79
N ASP A 271 21.22 31.55 -13.91
CA ASP A 271 21.19 30.15 -14.34
C ASP A 271 21.67 29.97 -15.80
N PRO A 272 21.36 30.86 -16.77
CA PRO A 272 22.00 30.85 -18.10
C PRO A 272 23.52 31.05 -18.10
N ILE A 273 24.09 31.75 -17.11
CA ILE A 273 25.56 31.92 -16.97
C ILE A 273 26.16 30.64 -16.38
N LEU A 274 25.55 30.07 -15.33
CA LEU A 274 25.96 28.78 -14.76
C LEU A 274 25.87 27.65 -15.79
N PHE A 275 24.83 27.63 -16.62
CA PHE A 275 24.65 26.65 -17.69
C PHE A 275 25.74 26.76 -18.76
N ARG A 276 26.07 27.98 -19.22
CA ARG A 276 27.23 28.19 -20.11
C ARG A 276 28.52 27.65 -19.48
N LEU A 277 28.72 27.86 -18.18
CA LEU A 277 29.91 27.39 -17.43
C LEU A 277 29.97 25.86 -17.27
N SER A 278 28.86 25.18 -16.96
CA SER A 278 28.83 23.71 -16.90
C SER A 278 29.08 23.11 -18.28
N GLU A 279 28.48 23.70 -19.31
CA GLU A 279 28.59 23.24 -20.71
C GLU A 279 29.96 23.51 -21.35
N LEU A 280 30.83 24.35 -20.75
CA LEU A 280 32.24 24.42 -21.12
C LEU A 280 33.00 23.12 -20.80
N LYS A 281 32.67 22.45 -19.68
CA LYS A 281 33.33 21.21 -19.26
C LYS A 281 32.60 19.95 -19.72
N ALA A 282 31.26 19.98 -19.67
CA ALA A 282 30.43 18.81 -19.99
C ALA A 282 30.45 18.46 -21.48
N ARG A 283 30.47 19.45 -22.39
CA ARG A 283 30.40 19.18 -23.84
C ARG A 283 31.65 18.55 -24.44
N PRO A 284 32.89 19.02 -24.14
CA PRO A 284 34.09 18.33 -24.61
C PRO A 284 34.14 16.86 -24.15
N ALA A 285 33.81 16.60 -22.88
CA ALA A 285 33.74 15.24 -22.34
C ALA A 285 32.64 14.39 -23.00
N ALA A 286 31.45 14.96 -23.25
CA ALA A 286 30.38 14.26 -23.96
C ALA A 286 30.77 13.93 -25.41
N CYS A 287 31.44 14.85 -26.12
CA CYS A 287 31.96 14.63 -27.46
C CYS A 287 33.10 13.61 -27.50
N GLU A 288 33.96 13.56 -26.48
CA GLU A 288 35.01 12.54 -26.34
C GLU A 288 34.40 11.16 -26.10
N ASN A 289 33.47 11.04 -25.14
CA ASN A 289 32.71 9.81 -24.88
C ASN A 289 31.97 9.31 -26.13
N ALA A 290 31.36 10.22 -26.91
CA ALA A 290 30.70 9.88 -28.16
C ALA A 290 31.68 9.35 -29.22
N ARG A 291 32.88 9.94 -29.35
CA ARG A 291 33.94 9.45 -30.24
C ARG A 291 34.44 8.07 -29.83
N LEU A 292 34.74 7.87 -28.54
CA LEU A 292 35.15 6.57 -28.00
C LEU A 292 34.10 5.50 -28.29
N TYR A 293 32.81 5.80 -28.08
CA TYR A 293 31.73 4.88 -28.39
C TYR A 293 31.60 4.56 -29.90
N LEU A 294 31.81 5.54 -30.78
CA LEU A 294 31.80 5.31 -32.24
C LEU A 294 32.97 4.41 -32.68
N ASP A 295 34.16 4.61 -32.11
CA ASP A 295 35.34 3.77 -32.37
C ASP A 295 35.19 2.35 -31.79
N GLU A 296 34.49 2.20 -30.66
CA GLU A 296 34.07 0.88 -30.15
C GLU A 296 33.00 0.22 -31.02
N LEU A 297 32.03 0.98 -31.51
CA LEU A 297 31.01 0.48 -32.41
C LEU A 297 31.60 -0.07 -33.72
N GLN A 298 32.62 0.58 -34.29
CA GLN A 298 33.34 0.03 -35.44
C GLN A 298 33.96 -1.35 -35.13
N LYS A 299 34.55 -1.51 -33.92
CA LYS A 299 35.09 -2.81 -33.45
C LYS A 299 33.98 -3.85 -33.22
N ILE A 300 32.78 -3.43 -32.80
CA ILE A 300 31.60 -4.29 -32.63
C ILE A 300 31.07 -4.78 -33.99
N VAL A 301 30.95 -3.89 -34.98
CA VAL A 301 30.51 -4.25 -36.35
C VAL A 301 31.47 -5.26 -36.99
N ASN A 302 32.78 -5.03 -36.92
CA ASN A 302 33.80 -5.97 -37.42
C ASN A 302 33.72 -7.34 -36.68
N LYS A 303 33.36 -7.35 -35.40
CA LYS A 303 33.11 -8.58 -34.63
C LYS A 303 31.79 -9.27 -35.00
N TRP A 304 30.78 -8.53 -35.47
CA TRP A 304 29.52 -9.11 -35.95
C TRP A 304 29.68 -9.85 -37.28
N GLU A 305 30.45 -9.31 -38.23
CA GLU A 305 30.72 -10.01 -39.51
C GLU A 305 31.38 -11.37 -39.30
N THR A 306 32.31 -11.44 -38.34
CA THR A 306 33.09 -12.64 -38.04
C THR A 306 32.36 -13.63 -37.10
N ASN A 307 31.70 -13.14 -36.05
CA ASN A 307 31.12 -14.00 -34.99
C ASN A 307 29.60 -14.18 -35.09
N LYS A 308 28.89 -13.30 -35.81
CA LYS A 308 27.43 -13.29 -35.93
C LYS A 308 26.93 -13.16 -37.39
N PRO A 309 27.37 -14.01 -38.34
CA PRO A 309 27.00 -13.91 -39.76
C PRO A 309 25.50 -14.18 -40.05
N TRP A 310 24.69 -14.49 -39.05
CA TRP A 310 23.23 -14.62 -39.17
C TRP A 310 22.47 -13.29 -38.99
N LEU A 311 23.15 -12.21 -38.59
CA LEU A 311 22.52 -10.90 -38.43
C LEU A 311 22.05 -10.38 -39.79
N PRO A 312 20.81 -9.83 -39.90
CA PRO A 312 20.34 -9.27 -41.17
C PRO A 312 21.24 -8.10 -41.58
N LYS A 313 21.94 -8.21 -42.72
CA LYS A 313 22.89 -7.17 -43.18
C LYS A 313 22.27 -5.77 -43.14
N LYS A 314 21.06 -5.60 -43.67
CA LYS A 314 20.26 -4.36 -43.61
C LYS A 314 20.17 -3.70 -42.22
N ARG A 315 20.18 -4.48 -41.13
CA ARG A 315 20.18 -3.96 -39.74
C ARG A 315 21.58 -3.52 -39.27
N VAL A 316 22.63 -4.18 -39.75
CA VAL A 316 24.02 -3.75 -39.52
C VAL A 316 24.31 -2.49 -40.34
N ASP A 317 23.89 -2.46 -41.62
CA ASP A 317 23.98 -1.30 -42.51
C ASP A 317 23.21 -0.10 -41.93
N GLU A 318 22.03 -0.34 -41.33
CA GLU A 318 21.24 0.67 -40.60
C GLU A 318 22.01 1.23 -39.39
N VAL A 319 22.64 0.37 -38.58
CA VAL A 319 23.48 0.79 -37.44
C VAL A 319 24.68 1.63 -37.90
N VAL A 320 25.40 1.22 -38.95
CA VAL A 320 26.53 1.97 -39.51
C VAL A 320 26.07 3.34 -40.04
N SER A 321 24.98 3.38 -40.81
CA SER A 321 24.43 4.65 -41.33
C SER A 321 23.93 5.59 -40.22
N GLN A 322 23.51 5.07 -39.07
CA GLN A 322 23.16 5.89 -37.90
C GLN A 322 24.42 6.40 -37.18
N ALA A 323 25.47 5.59 -37.06
CA ALA A 323 26.75 5.99 -36.51
C ALA A 323 27.42 7.11 -37.34
N GLU A 324 27.41 6.98 -38.67
CA GLU A 324 27.87 8.02 -39.60
C GLU A 324 27.10 9.34 -39.44
N LYS A 325 25.78 9.28 -39.26
CA LYS A 325 24.94 10.46 -39.03
C LYS A 325 25.24 11.14 -37.69
N VAL A 326 25.41 10.37 -36.62
CA VAL A 326 25.80 10.91 -35.30
C VAL A 326 27.19 11.55 -35.38
N LYS A 327 28.15 10.92 -36.08
CA LYS A 327 29.49 11.48 -36.30
C LYS A 327 29.44 12.80 -37.09
N ALA A 328 28.76 12.81 -38.23
CA ALA A 328 28.64 14.00 -39.08
C ALA A 328 27.93 15.16 -38.36
N TRP A 329 26.86 14.86 -37.59
CA TRP A 329 26.18 15.83 -36.74
C TRP A 329 27.09 16.40 -35.64
N LEU A 330 27.90 15.56 -34.98
CA LEU A 330 28.83 16.00 -33.95
C LEU A 330 29.92 16.92 -34.54
N GLU A 331 30.47 16.57 -35.71
CA GLU A 331 31.44 17.39 -36.43
C GLU A 331 30.83 18.73 -36.91
N GLU A 332 29.60 18.73 -37.43
CA GLU A 332 28.85 19.94 -37.79
C GLU A 332 28.64 20.85 -36.56
N LYS A 333 28.11 20.29 -35.47
CA LYS A 333 27.74 21.05 -34.27
C LYS A 333 28.94 21.58 -33.50
N GLU A 334 30.04 20.82 -33.42
CA GLU A 334 31.30 21.35 -32.91
C GLU A 334 31.82 22.53 -33.74
N ASN A 335 31.75 22.44 -35.07
CA ASN A 335 32.28 23.49 -35.94
C ASN A 335 31.42 24.76 -35.89
N LEU A 336 30.09 24.64 -35.81
CA LEU A 336 29.21 25.76 -35.51
C LEU A 336 29.48 26.37 -34.13
N GLN A 337 29.74 25.55 -33.10
CA GLN A 337 30.06 26.04 -31.76
C GLN A 337 31.42 26.73 -31.68
N LYS A 338 32.44 26.28 -32.43
CA LYS A 338 33.75 26.97 -32.54
C LYS A 338 33.63 28.38 -33.14
N ASN A 339 32.62 28.60 -33.99
CA ASN A 339 32.33 29.90 -34.60
C ASN A 339 31.37 30.78 -33.76
N THR A 340 30.88 30.29 -32.62
CA THR A 340 29.85 30.93 -31.80
C THR A 340 30.47 31.49 -30.50
N PRO A 341 30.23 32.77 -30.12
CA PRO A 341 30.85 33.37 -28.94
C PRO A 341 30.59 32.61 -27.64
N VAL A 342 31.62 32.49 -26.79
CA VAL A 342 31.57 31.72 -25.53
C VAL A 342 30.52 32.25 -24.53
N TYR A 343 30.21 33.54 -24.61
CA TYR A 343 29.17 34.21 -23.82
C TYR A 343 27.76 34.15 -24.43
N SER A 344 27.55 33.40 -25.51
CA SER A 344 26.23 33.19 -26.12
C SER A 344 25.71 31.78 -25.87
N SER A 345 24.42 31.55 -26.13
CA SER A 345 23.77 30.25 -25.87
C SER A 345 24.44 29.10 -26.63
N PRO A 346 24.69 27.94 -25.97
CA PRO A 346 25.17 26.72 -26.62
C PRO A 346 24.42 26.35 -27.91
N VAL A 347 25.16 26.13 -29.01
CA VAL A 347 24.62 25.65 -30.30
C VAL A 347 24.04 24.23 -30.19
N PHE A 348 24.60 23.45 -29.28
CA PHE A 348 24.15 22.13 -28.87
C PHE A 348 24.59 21.89 -27.41
N THR A 349 23.90 21.00 -26.71
CA THR A 349 24.16 20.67 -25.31
C THR A 349 24.84 19.31 -25.12
N SER A 350 25.47 19.09 -23.96
CA SER A 350 26.05 17.80 -23.59
C SER A 350 24.99 16.70 -23.51
N GLU A 351 23.83 17.04 -22.95
CA GLU A 351 22.61 16.21 -22.92
C GLU A 351 22.20 15.71 -24.31
N GLN A 352 22.13 16.60 -25.31
CA GLN A 352 21.81 16.22 -26.70
C GLN A 352 22.84 15.25 -27.30
N VAL A 353 24.12 15.33 -26.92
CA VAL A 353 25.12 14.34 -27.34
C VAL A 353 24.84 12.98 -26.69
N TYR A 354 24.53 12.95 -25.39
CA TYR A 354 24.18 11.71 -24.68
C TYR A 354 22.90 11.08 -25.24
N GLU A 355 21.85 11.85 -25.52
CA GLU A 355 20.64 11.36 -26.21
C GLU A 355 20.99 10.67 -27.54
N LYS A 356 21.83 11.29 -28.38
CA LYS A 356 22.20 10.75 -29.70
C LYS A 356 23.09 9.51 -29.61
N VAL A 357 23.86 9.37 -28.53
CA VAL A 357 24.63 8.15 -28.22
C VAL A 357 23.71 7.04 -27.70
N LEU A 358 22.74 7.34 -26.84
CA LEU A 358 21.73 6.38 -26.34
C LEU A 358 20.83 5.86 -27.48
N ASP A 359 20.33 6.75 -28.34
CA ASP A 359 19.61 6.46 -29.59
C ASP A 359 20.33 5.43 -30.49
N LEU A 360 21.67 5.40 -30.41
CA LEU A 360 22.54 4.51 -31.17
C LEU A 360 22.82 3.21 -30.39
N GLN A 361 23.08 3.31 -29.08
CA GLN A 361 23.28 2.17 -28.19
C GLN A 361 22.07 1.22 -28.16
N ASP A 362 20.84 1.74 -28.16
CA ASP A 362 19.64 0.90 -28.20
C ASP A 362 19.44 0.17 -29.54
N LYS A 363 19.80 0.80 -30.66
CA LYS A 363 19.81 0.14 -31.97
C LYS A 363 20.88 -0.96 -32.00
N VAL A 364 22.07 -0.69 -31.46
CA VAL A 364 23.18 -1.64 -31.37
C VAL A 364 22.84 -2.81 -30.46
N SER A 365 22.26 -2.58 -29.29
CA SER A 365 21.86 -3.63 -28.35
C SER A 365 20.74 -4.51 -28.92
N SER A 366 19.76 -3.90 -29.60
CA SER A 366 18.67 -4.60 -30.30
C SER A 366 19.19 -5.53 -31.39
N VAL A 367 20.12 -5.08 -32.24
CA VAL A 367 20.79 -5.93 -33.25
C VAL A 367 21.65 -7.01 -32.60
N ASN A 368 22.41 -6.67 -31.56
CA ASN A 368 23.27 -7.61 -30.84
C ASN A 368 22.48 -8.77 -30.18
N ARG A 369 21.22 -8.51 -29.79
CA ARG A 369 20.32 -9.47 -29.13
C ARG A 369 19.65 -10.48 -30.07
N ILE A 370 19.74 -10.29 -31.40
CA ILE A 370 19.14 -11.21 -32.38
C ILE A 370 19.77 -12.62 -32.24
N PRO A 371 19.00 -13.63 -31.83
CA PRO A 371 19.53 -14.97 -31.56
C PRO A 371 19.93 -15.68 -32.86
N LYS A 372 20.90 -16.61 -32.75
CA LYS A 372 21.27 -17.48 -33.88
C LYS A 372 20.04 -18.30 -34.32
N PRO A 373 19.70 -18.36 -35.62
CA PRO A 373 18.61 -19.18 -36.11
C PRO A 373 18.77 -20.63 -35.64
N LYS A 374 17.70 -21.18 -35.05
CA LYS A 374 17.67 -22.61 -34.69
C LYS A 374 17.85 -23.41 -36.00
N PRO A 375 18.72 -24.45 -36.03
CA PRO A 375 18.94 -25.23 -37.23
C PRO A 375 17.62 -25.84 -37.71
N LYS A 376 17.34 -25.71 -39.00
CA LYS A 376 16.08 -26.17 -39.58
C LYS A 376 16.09 -27.69 -39.60
N VAL A 377 15.31 -28.31 -38.70
CA VAL A 377 15.13 -29.76 -38.68
C VAL A 377 14.41 -30.17 -39.96
N GLU A 378 15.15 -30.76 -40.89
CA GLU A 378 14.56 -31.49 -42.00
C GLU A 378 13.79 -32.67 -41.43
N LYS A 379 12.50 -32.76 -41.74
CA LYS A 379 11.72 -33.98 -41.47
C LYS A 379 12.29 -35.08 -42.36
N LYS A 380 13.12 -35.96 -41.78
CA LYS A 380 13.46 -37.23 -42.43
C LYS A 380 12.17 -38.01 -42.71
N THR A 381 12.10 -38.60 -43.90
CA THR A 381 11.04 -39.51 -44.32
C THR A 381 10.90 -40.64 -43.31
N ALA A 382 9.66 -41.07 -43.04
CA ALA A 382 9.36 -42.22 -42.21
C ALA A 382 8.52 -43.21 -43.04
N GLU A 383 9.03 -44.43 -43.14
CA GLU A 383 8.58 -45.55 -43.96
C GLU A 383 9.20 -46.80 -43.31
N GLU A 384 8.47 -47.85 -42.93
CA GLU A 384 7.02 -48.05 -42.88
C GLU A 384 6.69 -49.12 -41.82
N GLU A 385 5.50 -49.08 -41.19
CA GLU A 385 4.68 -50.27 -40.82
C GLU A 385 3.29 -49.82 -40.30
N PRO A 386 2.23 -50.66 -40.36
CA PRO A 386 0.89 -50.14 -40.66
C PRO A 386 -0.19 -50.18 -39.56
N ALA A 387 -1.14 -49.25 -39.74
CA ALA A 387 -2.58 -49.37 -39.47
C ALA A 387 -3.15 -49.54 -38.04
N SER A 388 -3.68 -48.43 -37.50
CA SER A 388 -5.07 -48.40 -36.98
C SER A 388 -5.71 -47.00 -37.16
N LYS A 389 -7.04 -46.88 -37.05
CA LYS A 389 -7.84 -45.67 -37.40
C LYS A 389 -8.32 -44.92 -36.14
N GLY A 390 -8.31 -43.58 -36.11
CA GLY A 390 -8.70 -42.84 -34.88
C GLY A 390 -8.95 -41.31 -34.91
N LYS A 391 -9.37 -40.73 -36.04
CA LYS A 391 -9.99 -39.38 -36.24
C LYS A 391 -9.92 -38.25 -35.14
N THR A 392 -9.27 -37.13 -35.52
CA THR A 392 -9.63 -35.70 -35.29
C THR A 392 -9.48 -34.91 -33.96
N THR A 393 -9.04 -33.64 -34.15
CA THR A 393 -9.29 -32.37 -33.41
C THR A 393 -8.57 -31.99 -32.09
N SER A 394 -7.54 -31.14 -32.26
CA SER A 394 -7.38 -29.77 -31.70
C SER A 394 -7.16 -29.47 -30.20
N SER A 395 -6.29 -28.46 -29.97
CA SER A 395 -6.22 -27.50 -28.83
C SER A 395 -5.94 -28.05 -27.42
N GLU A 396 -5.25 -27.33 -26.51
CA GLU A 396 -4.29 -26.21 -26.57
C GLU A 396 -3.60 -26.09 -25.18
N SER A 397 -2.78 -25.06 -24.96
CA SER A 397 -2.36 -24.53 -23.64
C SER A 397 -1.24 -25.24 -22.86
N ALA A 398 -0.17 -24.47 -22.64
CA ALA A 398 0.68 -24.49 -21.43
C ALA A 398 -0.01 -23.61 -20.33
N PRO A 399 0.60 -23.14 -19.20
CA PRO A 399 2.00 -23.22 -18.74
C PRO A 399 2.21 -23.50 -17.22
N ASN A 400 3.48 -23.40 -16.77
CA ASN A 400 3.93 -23.20 -15.38
C ASN A 400 3.56 -24.31 -14.35
N GLU A 401 4.06 -24.33 -13.10
CA GLU A 401 4.88 -23.40 -12.30
C GLU A 401 5.84 -24.17 -11.36
N GLY A 402 6.70 -23.51 -10.55
CA GLY A 402 7.39 -24.20 -9.42
C GLY A 402 8.88 -23.91 -9.12
N GLU A 403 9.26 -22.63 -8.93
CA GLU A 403 9.82 -22.03 -7.70
C GLU A 403 10.90 -22.73 -6.77
N TYR A 404 11.62 -21.92 -5.97
CA TYR A 404 12.53 -22.23 -4.81
C TYR A 404 13.91 -22.91 -5.10
N THR A 405 15.07 -22.22 -5.07
CA THR A 405 15.94 -21.67 -3.97
C THR A 405 16.86 -22.67 -3.24
N GLU A 406 18.21 -22.47 -3.30
CA GLU A 406 19.09 -22.21 -2.12
C GLU A 406 20.62 -22.05 -2.42
N THR A 407 21.25 -21.15 -1.65
CA THR A 407 22.56 -21.17 -0.95
C THR A 407 23.80 -21.95 -1.49
N SER A 408 24.93 -21.23 -1.74
CA SER A 408 26.28 -21.54 -1.14
C SER A 408 27.46 -20.59 -1.50
N GLN A 409 28.47 -20.63 -0.62
CA GLN A 409 29.81 -19.99 -0.48
C GLN A 409 30.79 -20.16 -1.69
N GLU A 410 32.01 -19.60 -1.84
CA GLU A 410 32.97 -18.70 -1.11
C GLU A 410 33.95 -18.10 -2.20
N PRO A 411 35.18 -17.52 -1.99
CA PRO A 411 35.99 -17.17 -0.80
C PRO A 411 36.60 -15.73 -0.78
N LYS A 412 37.54 -15.50 0.16
CA LYS A 412 38.36 -14.30 0.51
C LYS A 412 39.39 -13.90 -0.60
N ALA A 413 40.21 -12.83 -0.53
CA ALA A 413 40.69 -11.89 0.53
C ALA A 413 41.15 -10.54 -0.12
N ARG A 414 41.87 -9.55 0.48
CA ARG A 414 42.55 -9.31 1.79
C ARG A 414 42.81 -7.78 2.00
N GLU A 415 43.24 -7.40 3.21
CA GLU A 415 43.92 -6.15 3.69
C GLU A 415 43.01 -4.94 3.97
N GLY A 416 43.12 -4.16 5.05
CA GLY A 416 44.16 -4.01 6.10
C GLY A 416 44.80 -2.60 5.99
N ASP A 417 45.02 -1.80 7.04
CA ASP A 417 44.72 -1.84 8.48
C ASP A 417 44.75 -0.37 9.01
N HIS A 418 44.12 -0.05 10.17
CA HIS A 418 44.68 0.84 11.21
C HIS A 418 43.73 1.12 12.40
N SER A 419 44.06 0.51 13.54
CA SER A 419 44.01 1.02 14.92
C SER A 419 43.12 2.23 15.29
N ALA A 420 42.18 2.02 16.21
CA ALA A 420 41.61 3.06 17.06
C ALA A 420 42.53 3.41 18.26
N SER A 421 42.25 4.56 18.90
CA SER A 421 42.63 4.79 20.31
C SER A 421 41.50 5.54 21.01
N ALA A 422 41.23 5.20 22.27
CA ALA A 422 40.22 5.84 23.10
C ALA A 422 40.87 6.81 24.09
N ASN A 423 40.12 7.81 24.54
CA ASN A 423 40.40 8.46 25.82
C ASN A 423 39.10 8.95 26.45
N SER A 424 39.04 8.98 27.79
CA SER A 424 37.79 9.19 28.54
C SER A 424 37.96 10.18 29.68
N SER A 425 37.12 11.21 29.68
CA SER A 425 36.81 12.14 30.78
C SER A 425 35.42 12.69 30.50
N ASP A 426 34.39 12.36 31.27
CA ASP A 426 34.03 13.04 32.52
C ASP A 426 33.95 14.57 32.36
N LEU A 427 32.71 15.10 32.32
CA LEU A 427 32.21 16.25 33.10
C LEU A 427 30.81 16.69 32.59
N ASP A 428 29.77 16.30 33.31
CA ASP A 428 28.60 17.17 33.56
C ASP A 428 29.03 18.21 34.64
N PRO A 429 28.51 19.46 34.65
CA PRO A 429 27.12 19.68 35.06
C PRO A 429 26.43 20.96 34.51
N GLU A 430 25.31 21.28 35.18
CA GLU A 430 24.58 22.56 35.24
C GLU A 430 23.54 22.89 34.15
N SER A 431 22.29 22.66 34.56
CA SER A 431 21.16 23.51 34.22
C SER A 431 21.44 24.97 34.57
N HIS A 432 20.93 25.90 33.75
CA HIS A 432 20.62 27.24 34.25
C HIS A 432 19.24 27.70 33.77
N ASP A 433 18.61 28.51 34.61
CA ASP A 433 17.26 29.08 34.45
C ASP A 433 17.34 30.54 33.96
N GLU A 434 16.18 31.13 33.64
CA GLU A 434 15.96 32.49 33.11
C GLU A 434 16.42 32.70 31.64
N LEU A 435 15.74 33.50 30.81
CA LEU A 435 14.75 34.57 31.07
C LEU A 435 13.65 34.60 29.98
#